data_AF-A0A259CLR9-F1
#
_entry.id   AF-A0A259CLR9-F1
#
_cell.length_a   1.000
_cell.length_b   1.000
_cell.length_c   1.000
_cell.angle_alpha   90.00
_cell.angle_beta   90.00
_cell.angle_gamma   90.00
#
_symmetry.space_group_name_H-M   'P 1'
#
loop_
_entity.id
_entity.type
_entity.pdbx_description
1 polymer ?
#
loop_
_entity_poly.entity_id
_entity_poly.type
_entity_poly.pdbx_seq_one_letter_code
_entity_poly.pdbx_strand_id
1 'polypeptide(L)'
;MFTAIVLASVGLMVLEQIGYLSSGDLFIPPAFLGAAALGGVLVGAGFAIGGYCPGTSVVGLMSGRIDAAIFLIGLLLGTVFFAGVFPAIESWTFFGEFDKADALPQLLNVSSLSINI
;
A
#
# COMPACT_ATOMS: atom_id res chain seq x y z
N MET A 1 11.50 -5.30 7.25
CA MET A 1 10.07 -4.97 7.09
C MET A 1 9.39 -4.80 8.44
N PHE A 2 9.34 -5.82 9.29
CA PHE A 2 8.65 -5.72 10.60
C PHE A 2 9.11 -4.55 11.49
N THR A 3 10.41 -4.40 11.74
CA THR A 3 10.94 -3.31 12.56
C THR A 3 10.67 -1.93 11.96
N ALA A 4 10.72 -1.81 10.64
CA ALA A 4 10.38 -0.57 9.93
C ALA A 4 8.88 -0.23 10.09
N ILE A 5 8.00 -1.24 10.07
CA ILE A 5 6.56 -1.05 10.32
C ILE A 5 6.34 -0.55 11.75
N VAL A 6 6.96 -1.19 12.75
CA VAL A 6 6.85 -0.77 14.16
C VAL A 6 7.41 0.64 14.36
N LEU A 7 8.56 0.94 13.76
CA LEU A 7 9.16 2.27 13.84
C LEU A 7 8.26 3.33 13.20
N ALA A 8 7.69 3.04 12.03
CA ALA A 8 6.78 3.97 11.34
C ALA A 8 5.47 4.17 12.13
N SER A 9 4.89 3.12 12.71
CA SER A 9 3.66 3.25 13.51
C SER A 9 3.90 4.08 14.77
N VAL A 10 5.00 3.83 15.49
CA VAL A 10 5.36 4.62 16.68
C VAL A 10 5.73 6.06 16.27
N GLY A 11 6.46 6.24 15.17
CA GLY A 11 6.83 7.56 14.65
C GLY A 11 5.60 8.40 14.29
N LEU A 12 4.62 7.82 13.60
CA LEU A 12 3.36 8.50 13.29
C LEU A 12 2.61 8.93 14.55
N MET A 13 2.56 8.08 15.58
CA MET A 13 1.94 8.42 16.87
C MET A 13 2.65 9.58 17.57
N VAL A 14 3.99 9.60 17.56
CA VAL A 14 4.77 10.71 18.14
C VAL A 14 4.53 12.00 17.37
N LEU A 15 4.50 11.93 16.03
CA LEU A 15 4.26 13.10 15.17
C LEU A 15 2.86 13.69 15.34
N GLU A 16 1.86 12.85 15.63
CA GLU A 16 0.51 13.26 15.99
C GLU A 16 0.48 13.99 17.35
N GLN A 17 1.21 13.48 18.36
CA GLN A 17 1.27 14.10 19.69
C GLN A 17 1.97 15.46 19.71
N ILE A 18 3.01 15.64 18.91
CA ILE A 18 3.71 16.93 18.78
C ILE A 18 2.96 17.94 17.90
N GLY A 19 1.78 17.57 17.36
CA GLY A 19 0.93 18.44 16.56
C GLY A 19 1.47 18.77 15.16
N TYR A 20 2.47 18.03 14.68
CA TYR A 20 3.01 18.17 13.32
C TYR A 20 2.13 17.45 12.28
N LEU A 21 1.38 16.44 12.69
CA LEU A 21 0.33 15.81 11.88
C LEU A 21 -1.01 15.97 12.60
N SER A 22 -1.98 16.55 11.91
CA SER A 22 -3.37 16.50 12.33
C SER A 22 -3.96 15.15 11.92
N SER A 23 -4.76 14.50 12.77
CA SER A 23 -5.38 13.21 12.48
C SER A 23 -6.24 13.22 11.20
N GLY A 24 -6.62 14.41 10.70
CA GLY A 24 -7.34 14.60 9.44
C GLY A 24 -6.46 14.65 8.17
N ASP A 25 -5.14 14.81 8.30
CA ASP A 25 -4.22 14.85 7.15
C ASP A 25 -3.73 13.44 6.75
N LEU A 26 -4.00 12.43 7.59
CA LEU A 26 -3.61 11.06 7.33
C LEU A 26 -4.69 10.35 6.52
N PHE A 27 -4.46 10.22 5.22
CA PHE A 27 -5.36 9.47 4.35
C PHE A 27 -5.19 7.96 4.54
N ILE A 28 -6.17 7.32 5.19
CA ILE A 28 -6.26 5.87 5.26
C ILE A 28 -7.20 5.40 4.14
N PRO A 29 -6.71 4.67 3.12
CA PRO A 29 -7.57 4.17 2.06
C PRO A 29 -8.52 3.10 2.62
N PRO A 30 -9.80 3.11 2.20
CA PRO A 30 -10.78 2.13 2.67
C PRO A 30 -10.39 0.70 2.26
N ALA A 31 -10.78 -0.25 3.11
CA ALA A 31 -10.43 -1.65 2.95
C ALA A 31 -11.28 -2.35 1.88
N PHE A 32 -10.90 -2.17 0.61
CA PHE A 32 -11.45 -2.93 -0.53
C PHE A 32 -10.79 -4.31 -0.63
N LEU A 33 -11.40 -5.35 -0.06
CA LEU A 33 -10.78 -6.69 -0.07
C LEU A 33 -10.65 -7.27 -1.48
N GLY A 34 -11.63 -7.03 -2.36
CA GLY A 34 -11.56 -7.45 -3.76
C GLY A 34 -10.37 -6.84 -4.49
N ALA A 35 -10.18 -5.52 -4.36
CA ALA A 35 -9.03 -4.82 -4.91
C ALA A 35 -7.70 -5.27 -4.30
N ALA A 36 -7.65 -5.46 -2.97
CA ALA A 36 -6.45 -5.91 -2.27
C ALA A 36 -6.03 -7.33 -2.68
N ALA A 37 -6.99 -8.25 -2.83
CA ALA A 37 -6.72 -9.62 -3.24
C ALA A 37 -6.24 -9.68 -4.70
N LEU A 38 -6.96 -9.04 -5.63
CA LEU A 38 -6.60 -9.02 -7.05
C LEU A 38 -5.26 -8.30 -7.26
N GLY A 39 -5.09 -7.12 -6.66
CA GLY A 39 -3.84 -6.36 -6.71
C GLY A 39 -2.67 -7.15 -6.11
N GLY A 40 -2.87 -7.78 -4.95
CA GLY A 40 -1.86 -8.61 -4.29
C GLY A 40 -1.39 -9.79 -5.14
N VAL A 41 -2.31 -10.49 -5.81
CA VAL A 41 -1.97 -11.59 -6.71
C VAL A 41 -1.22 -11.09 -7.94
N LEU A 42 -1.68 -10.02 -8.58
CA LEU A 42 -1.02 -9.48 -9.79
C LEU A 42 0.37 -8.92 -9.49
N VAL A 43 0.51 -8.12 -8.42
CA VAL A 43 1.79 -7.56 -7.99
C VAL A 43 2.74 -8.67 -7.53
N GLY A 44 2.23 -9.66 -6.77
CA GLY A 44 3.00 -10.82 -6.33
C GLY A 44 3.50 -11.67 -7.50
N ALA A 45 2.66 -11.94 -8.49
CA ALA A 45 3.06 -12.63 -9.72
C ALA A 45 4.13 -11.84 -10.49
N GLY A 46 3.97 -10.51 -10.58
CA GLY A 46 4.97 -9.62 -11.15
C GLY A 46 6.33 -9.73 -10.46
N PHE A 47 6.35 -9.76 -9.12
CA PHE A 47 7.62 -9.93 -8.37
C PHE A 47 8.22 -11.31 -8.56
N ALA A 48 7.40 -12.36 -8.63
CA ALA A 48 7.87 -13.73 -8.84
C ALA A 48 8.54 -13.88 -10.22
N ILE A 49 8.01 -13.22 -11.25
CA ILE A 49 8.55 -13.28 -12.62
C ILE A 49 9.73 -12.32 -12.78
N GLY A 50 9.62 -11.10 -12.27
CA GLY A 50 10.57 -10.02 -12.51
C GLY A 50 11.73 -9.93 -11.50
N GLY A 51 11.62 -10.57 -10.34
CA GLY A 51 12.67 -10.59 -9.31
C GLY A 51 12.92 -9.26 -8.60
N TYR A 52 12.14 -8.22 -8.89
CA TYR A 52 12.21 -6.90 -8.25
C TYR A 52 10.86 -6.53 -7.62
N CYS A 53 10.92 -5.92 -6.44
CA CYS A 53 9.79 -5.16 -5.89
C CYS A 53 9.88 -3.69 -6.38
N PRO A 54 8.81 -2.88 -6.32
CA PRO A 54 8.74 -1.56 -6.96
C PRO A 54 9.80 -0.59 -6.44
N GLY A 55 10.21 -0.71 -5.17
CA GLY A 55 11.30 0.12 -4.63
C GLY A 55 12.67 -0.32 -5.14
N THR A 56 12.91 -1.64 -5.18
CA THR A 56 14.20 -2.19 -5.62
C THR A 56 14.44 -2.03 -7.12
N SER A 57 13.40 -1.93 -7.95
CA SER A 57 13.56 -1.67 -9.38
C SER A 57 14.08 -0.26 -9.64
N VAL A 58 13.65 0.74 -8.87
CA VAL A 58 14.17 2.12 -8.95
C VAL A 58 15.64 2.17 -8.52
N VAL A 59 15.99 1.51 -7.41
CA VAL A 59 17.39 1.42 -6.96
C VAL A 59 18.24 0.66 -7.98
N GLY A 60 17.71 -0.41 -8.56
CA GLY A 60 18.36 -1.20 -9.60
C GLY A 60 18.61 -0.41 -10.90
N LEU A 61 17.64 0.42 -11.31
CA LEU A 61 17.80 1.35 -12.43
C LEU A 61 18.98 2.32 -12.17
N MET A 62 19.00 2.95 -11.00
CA MET A 62 20.09 3.88 -10.62
C MET A 62 21.45 3.18 -10.50
N SER A 63 21.46 1.89 -10.18
CA SER A 63 22.66 1.05 -10.15
C SER A 63 23.15 0.62 -11.55
N GLY A 64 22.44 1.01 -12.61
CA GLY A 64 22.79 0.67 -14.00
C GLY A 64 22.34 -0.72 -14.45
N ARG A 65 21.42 -1.39 -13.72
CA ARG A 65 20.90 -2.70 -14.10
C ARG A 65 19.78 -2.55 -15.12
N ILE A 66 20.04 -3.04 -16.34
CA ILE A 66 19.07 -2.99 -17.46
C ILE A 66 17.82 -3.82 -17.14
N ASP A 67 17.97 -4.96 -16.47
CA ASP A 67 16.83 -5.80 -16.08
C ASP A 67 15.85 -5.07 -15.17
N ALA A 68 16.36 -4.25 -14.25
CA ALA A 68 15.54 -3.42 -13.37
C ALA A 68 14.83 -2.30 -14.14
N ALA A 69 15.46 -1.75 -15.19
CA ALA A 69 14.86 -0.76 -16.07
C ALA A 69 13.68 -1.34 -16.86
N ILE A 70 13.85 -2.54 -17.43
CA ILE A 70 12.81 -3.25 -18.16
C ILE A 70 11.63 -3.55 -17.24
N PHE A 71 11.91 -4.04 -16.02
CA PHE A 71 10.87 -4.28 -15.03
C PHE A 71 10.12 -3.00 -14.66
N LEU A 72 10.83 -1.88 -14.47
CA LEU A 72 10.22 -0.59 -14.14
C LEU A 72 9.31 -0.09 -15.28
N ILE A 73 9.74 -0.21 -16.53
CA ILE A 73 8.91 0.14 -17.69
C ILE A 73 7.67 -0.76 -17.76
N GLY A 74 7.83 -2.07 -17.55
CA GLY A 74 6.71 -3.01 -17.49
C GLY A 74 5.73 -2.67 -16.37
N LEU A 75 6.22 -2.26 -15.22
CA LEU A 75 5.40 -1.79 -14.10
C LEU A 75 4.61 -0.52 -14.47
N LEU A 76 5.25 0.47 -15.10
CA LEU A 76 4.58 1.69 -15.54
C LEU A 76 3.51 1.44 -16.61
N LEU A 77 3.80 0.57 -17.59
CA LEU A 77 2.81 0.18 -18.59
C LEU A 77 1.66 -0.62 -17.96
N GLY A 78 1.97 -1.51 -17.02
CA GLY A 78 0.98 -2.28 -16.28
C GLY A 78 0.04 -1.39 -15.46
N THR A 79 0.55 -0.35 -14.79
CA THR A 79 -0.29 0.59 -14.03
C THR A 79 -1.19 1.43 -14.93
N VAL A 80 -0.68 1.92 -16.07
CA VAL A 80 -1.49 2.66 -17.05
C VAL A 80 -2.57 1.77 -17.66
N PHE A 81 -2.21 0.53 -18.01
CA PHE A 81 -3.17 -0.44 -18.53
C PHE A 81 -4.25 -0.78 -17.50
N PHE A 82 -3.85 -1.02 -16.25
CA PHE A 82 -4.79 -1.26 -15.16
C PHE A 82 -5.73 -0.06 -14.93
N ALA A 83 -5.22 1.17 -14.97
CA ALA A 83 -6.04 2.37 -14.85
C ALA A 83 -7.08 2.50 -15.98
N GLY A 84 -6.75 2.09 -17.21
CA GLY A 84 -7.68 2.07 -18.33
C GLY A 84 -8.74 0.96 -18.25
N VAL A 85 -8.38 -0.21 -17.70
CA VAL A 85 -9.28 -1.36 -17.54
C VAL A 85 -10.12 -1.27 -16.26
N PHE A 86 -9.70 -0.46 -15.28
CA PHE A 86 -10.39 -0.21 -14.02
C PHE A 86 -11.93 -0.05 -14.13
N PRO A 87 -12.49 0.79 -15.03
CA PRO A 87 -13.94 0.94 -15.14
C PRO A 87 -14.68 -0.36 -15.51
N ALA A 88 -14.02 -1.35 -16.09
CA ALA A 88 -14.63 -2.64 -16.42
C ALA A 88 -14.56 -3.66 -15.28
N ILE A 89 -13.61 -3.51 -14.36
CA ILE A 89 -13.38 -4.41 -13.21
C ILE A 89 -13.88 -3.83 -11.88
N GLU A 90 -14.47 -2.64 -11.93
CA GLU A 90 -14.99 -1.89 -10.78
C GLU A 90 -15.88 -2.77 -9.87
N SER A 91 -16.80 -3.53 -10.48
CA SER A 91 -17.72 -4.44 -9.78
C SER A 91 -17.03 -5.57 -9.01
N TRP A 92 -15.83 -5.98 -9.42
CA TRP A 92 -15.03 -7.01 -8.75
C TRP A 92 -14.12 -6.40 -7.68
N THR A 93 -13.66 -5.17 -7.88
CA THR A 93 -12.80 -4.47 -6.92
C THR A 93 -13.56 -3.99 -5.68
N PHE A 94 -14.84 -3.62 -5.82
CA PHE A 94 -15.74 -3.28 -4.71
C PHE A 94 -16.34 -4.49 -3.99
N PHE A 95 -16.03 -5.72 -4.43
CA PHE A 95 -16.55 -6.91 -3.78
C PHE A 95 -15.92 -7.05 -2.37
N GLY A 96 -16.75 -6.87 -1.34
CA GLY A 96 -16.32 -6.90 0.06
C GLY A 96 -15.76 -5.57 0.55
N GLU A 97 -16.48 -4.47 0.34
CA GLU A 97 -16.28 -3.21 1.06
C GLU A 97 -16.46 -3.42 2.58
N PHE A 98 -15.37 -3.24 3.35
CA PHE A 98 -15.45 -3.23 4.80
C PHE A 98 -15.65 -1.80 5.31
N ASP A 99 -16.91 -1.37 5.34
CA ASP A 99 -17.36 -0.05 5.80
C ASP A 99 -17.24 0.16 7.34
N LYS A 100 -16.76 -0.84 8.09
CA LYS A 100 -16.79 -0.82 9.56
C LYS A 100 -15.50 -0.36 10.24
N ALA A 101 -14.35 -0.37 9.55
CA ALA A 101 -13.10 0.18 10.07
C ALA A 101 -11.99 0.18 9.02
N ASP A 102 -11.37 1.33 8.80
CA ASP A 102 -10.24 1.49 7.87
C ASP A 102 -8.90 1.10 8.52
N ALA A 103 -8.85 1.04 9.85
CA ALA A 103 -7.67 0.65 10.62
C ALA A 103 -8.03 -0.37 11.73
N LEU A 104 -7.06 -1.24 12.07
CA LEU A 104 -7.20 -2.22 13.15
C LEU A 104 -7.72 -1.63 14.48
N PRO A 105 -7.28 -0.43 14.94
CA PRO A 105 -7.77 0.15 16.19
C PRO A 105 -9.29 0.42 16.17
N GLN A 106 -9.81 0.88 15.03
CA GLN A 106 -11.22 1.17 14.84
C GLN A 106 -12.04 -0.13 14.80
N LEU A 107 -11.51 -1.21 14.23
CA LEU A 107 -12.18 -2.52 14.15
C LEU A 107 -12.26 -3.21 15.53
N LEU A 108 -11.23 -3.03 16.36
CA LEU A 108 -11.13 -3.57 17.71
C LEU A 108 -11.78 -2.66 18.77
N ASN A 109 -12.36 -1.52 18.36
CA ASN A 109 -12.93 -0.49 19.24
C ASN A 109 -11.96 -0.06 20.36
N VAL A 110 -10.67 -0.07 20.06
CA VAL A 110 -9.61 0.39 20.95
C VAL A 110 -9.19 1.79 20.49
N SER A 111 -9.12 2.72 21.44
CA SER A 111 -8.67 4.08 21.19
C SER A 111 -7.33 4.07 20.44
N SER A 112 -7.16 4.91 19.42
CA SER A 112 -5.86 5.21 18.77
C SER A 112 -4.82 5.72 19.79
N LEU A 113 -5.30 6.10 20.98
CA LEU A 113 -4.56 6.59 22.13
C LEU A 113 -4.52 5.57 23.30
N SER A 114 -4.77 4.28 23.06
CA SER A 114 -4.68 3.24 24.11
C SER A 114 -3.24 2.80 24.41
N ILE A 115 -2.26 3.30 23.67
CA ILE A 115 -0.88 3.42 24.19
C ILE A 115 -0.85 4.77 24.93
N ASN A 116 -1.62 4.86 26.02
CA ASN A 116 -1.39 5.83 27.08
C ASN A 116 -0.58 5.08 28.15
N ILE A 117 0.70 4.87 27.82
CA ILE A 117 1.79 4.96 28.78
C ILE A 117 2.67 6.12 28.31
#